data_AF-A0A355UMG1-F1
#
_entry.id   AF-A0A355UMG1-F1
#
_cell.length_a   1.000
_cell.length_b   1.000
_cell.length_c   1.000
_cell.angle_alpha   90.00
_cell.angle_beta   90.00
_cell.angle_gamma   90.00
#
_symmetry.space_group_name_H-M   'P 1'
#
loop_
_entity.id
_entity.type
_entity.pdbx_description
1 polymer ?
#
loop_
_entity_poly.entity_id
_entity_poly.type
_entity_poly.pdbx_seq_one_letter_code
_entity_poly.pdbx_strand_id
1 'polypeptide(L)'
;SGGLDSFIGAIDILNKEKDIWFVGHYGGGKGVIQYQKNVIKKLINQYDLSAEQFFSFYASPVRPDKFTPMEDSTRTRSFMFFAHAIILGSAIDRDTTLYIPENGLISLNIPLTNTRLGSSSTRTTHPYYMRLLQQLLINLGLKIQLHNPYQFKTKGEMIVECKDPIFLKANISQTMSCSHPDLGRYSGDANPSHCGNCLPCIIRRSAIEYAYQNDESNYRDKDFQLKGAKDNLRSFKLGVMDYVGSKIDAALTIQISGPIVDNLDNYCNVY
;
A
#
# COMPACT_ATOMS: atom_id res chain seq x y z
N SER A 1 5.42 -5.91 -2.47
CA SER A 1 4.08 -6.01 -3.10
C SER A 1 4.02 -5.51 -4.54
N GLY A 2 5.07 -4.85 -5.07
CA GLY A 2 5.05 -4.22 -6.40
C GLY A 2 4.53 -2.78 -6.38
N GLY A 3 4.13 -2.27 -5.21
CA GLY A 3 3.71 -0.89 -5.02
C GLY A 3 4.85 0.05 -4.64
N LEU A 4 4.59 1.35 -4.84
CA LEU A 4 5.57 2.42 -4.67
C LEU A 4 6.14 2.46 -3.24
N ASP A 5 5.30 2.34 -2.22
CA ASP A 5 5.71 2.42 -0.81
C ASP A 5 6.64 1.27 -0.45
N SER A 6 6.31 0.05 -0.88
CA SER A 6 7.17 -1.12 -0.71
C SER A 6 8.48 -1.02 -1.50
N PHE A 7 8.48 -0.30 -2.63
CA PHE A 7 9.68 -0.10 -3.44
C PHE A 7 10.62 0.92 -2.80
N ILE A 8 10.09 2.04 -2.30
CA ILE A 8 10.85 3.02 -1.50
C ILE A 8 11.39 2.35 -0.24
N GLY A 9 10.56 1.58 0.47
CA GLY A 9 11.00 0.81 1.64
C GLY A 9 12.12 -0.17 1.33
N ALA A 10 12.04 -0.89 0.21
CA ALA A 10 13.11 -1.78 -0.23
C ALA A 10 14.40 -1.00 -0.50
N ILE A 11 14.35 0.11 -1.23
CA ILE A 11 15.50 0.98 -1.51
C ILE A 11 16.14 1.46 -0.20
N ASP A 12 15.34 2.02 0.71
CA ASP A 12 15.85 2.61 1.95
C ASP A 12 16.49 1.58 2.88
N ILE A 13 15.96 0.35 2.93
CA ILE A 13 16.54 -0.76 3.71
C ILE A 13 17.82 -1.26 3.04
N LEU A 14 17.81 -1.47 1.72
CA LEU A 14 18.97 -1.99 0.98
C LEU A 14 20.18 -1.05 0.95
N ASN A 15 19.94 0.25 1.17
CA ASN A 15 21.01 1.23 1.39
C ASN A 15 21.67 1.13 2.78
N LYS A 16 21.12 0.31 3.69
CA LYS A 16 21.67 0.08 5.04
C LYS A 16 22.21 -1.34 5.21
N GLU A 17 21.44 -2.35 4.80
CA GLU A 17 21.81 -3.76 4.96
C GLU A 17 21.25 -4.62 3.82
N LYS A 18 21.95 -5.73 3.53
CA LYS A 18 21.56 -6.68 2.48
C LYS A 18 21.02 -8.01 3.03
N ASP A 19 21.15 -8.28 4.33
CA ASP A 19 20.54 -9.45 5.00
C ASP A 19 19.04 -9.18 5.23
N ILE A 20 18.28 -9.17 4.13
CA ILE A 20 16.85 -8.91 4.14
C ILE A 20 16.14 -9.87 3.19
N TRP A 21 14.97 -10.35 3.61
CA TRP A 21 14.07 -11.14 2.79
C TRP A 21 12.84 -10.33 2.43
N PHE A 22 12.46 -10.38 1.15
CA PHE A 22 11.29 -9.70 0.62
C PHE A 22 10.15 -10.68 0.46
N VAL A 23 9.01 -10.36 1.07
CA VAL A 23 7.81 -11.19 1.02
C VAL A 23 6.72 -10.49 0.22
N GLY A 24 6.22 -11.17 -0.80
CA GLY A 24 5.18 -10.72 -1.70
C GLY A 24 4.04 -11.71 -1.79
N HIS A 25 2.87 -11.20 -2.15
CA HIS A 25 1.68 -11.97 -2.49
C HIS A 25 1.13 -11.49 -3.83
N TYR A 26 0.64 -12.43 -4.64
CA TYR A 26 -0.13 -12.16 -5.84
C TYR A 26 -1.34 -13.10 -5.94
N GLY A 27 -2.44 -12.59 -6.53
CA GLY A 27 -3.65 -13.36 -6.77
C GLY A 27 -3.79 -13.83 -8.22
N GLY A 28 -4.95 -14.40 -8.56
CA GLY A 28 -5.25 -14.91 -9.91
C GLY A 28 -5.34 -13.84 -11.03
N GLY A 29 -5.32 -12.55 -10.68
CA GLY A 29 -5.28 -11.45 -11.65
C GLY A 29 -3.88 -11.18 -12.19
N LYS A 30 -3.79 -10.75 -13.47
CA LYS A 30 -2.51 -10.36 -14.11
C LYS A 30 -1.95 -9.04 -13.54
N GLY A 31 -2.76 -8.28 -12.79
CA GLY A 31 -2.56 -6.88 -12.46
C GLY A 31 -1.22 -6.50 -11.85
N VAL A 32 -0.86 -7.19 -10.77
CA VAL A 32 0.24 -6.73 -9.89
C VAL A 32 1.53 -7.52 -10.14
N ILE A 33 1.44 -8.73 -10.70
CA ILE A 33 2.60 -9.62 -10.86
C ILE A 33 3.63 -9.06 -11.84
N GLN A 34 3.21 -8.37 -12.90
CA GLN A 34 4.13 -7.76 -13.86
C GLN A 34 4.97 -6.66 -13.20
N TYR A 35 4.31 -5.77 -12.44
CA TYR A 35 4.99 -4.73 -11.66
C TYR A 35 5.93 -5.32 -10.61
N GLN A 36 5.50 -6.37 -9.89
CA GLN A 36 6.36 -7.09 -8.96
C GLN A 36 7.63 -7.63 -9.63
N LYS A 37 7.50 -8.34 -10.76
CA LYS A 37 8.66 -8.88 -11.50
C LYS A 37 9.61 -7.79 -11.97
N ASN A 38 9.07 -6.67 -12.46
CA ASN A 38 9.88 -5.54 -12.93
C ASN A 38 10.69 -4.93 -11.79
N VAL A 39 10.06 -4.58 -10.66
CA VAL A 39 10.79 -3.98 -9.53
C VAL A 39 11.79 -4.94 -8.90
N ILE A 40 11.46 -6.23 -8.79
CA ILE A 40 12.40 -7.25 -8.28
C ILE A 40 13.65 -7.31 -9.15
N LYS A 41 13.48 -7.39 -10.48
CA LYS A 41 14.63 -7.41 -11.41
C LYS A 41 15.49 -6.15 -11.28
N LYS A 42 14.87 -4.98 -11.09
CA LYS A 42 15.60 -3.71 -10.89
C LYS A 42 16.37 -3.70 -9.58
N LEU A 43 15.76 -4.17 -8.48
CA LEU A 43 16.42 -4.26 -7.17
C LEU A 43 17.59 -5.24 -7.19
N ILE A 44 17.40 -6.43 -7.79
CA ILE A 44 18.46 -7.43 -7.97
C ILE A 44 19.67 -6.82 -8.68
N ASN A 45 19.44 -6.14 -9.79
CA ASN A 45 20.52 -5.56 -10.59
C ASN A 45 21.19 -4.35 -9.92
N GLN A 46 20.45 -3.55 -9.15
CA GLN A 46 21.00 -2.33 -8.52
C GLN A 46 21.79 -2.63 -7.25
N TYR A 47 21.37 -3.65 -6.48
CA TYR A 47 21.93 -3.94 -5.16
C TYR A 47 22.68 -5.27 -5.08
N ASP A 48 22.90 -5.94 -6.22
CA ASP A 48 23.57 -7.25 -6.33
C ASP A 48 22.94 -8.32 -5.43
N LEU A 49 21.61 -8.47 -5.51
CA LEU A 49 20.85 -9.38 -4.65
C LEU A 49 20.67 -10.76 -5.28
N SER A 50 20.47 -11.78 -4.44
CA SER A 50 20.03 -13.09 -4.90
C SER A 50 18.53 -13.11 -5.15
N ALA A 51 18.09 -13.82 -6.20
CA ALA A 51 16.68 -14.07 -6.44
C ALA A 51 16.01 -14.86 -5.29
N GLU A 52 16.80 -15.62 -4.52
CA GLU A 52 16.34 -16.39 -3.36
C GLU A 52 15.89 -15.50 -2.19
N GLN A 53 16.28 -14.22 -2.17
CA GLN A 53 15.80 -13.24 -1.18
C GLN A 53 14.36 -12.80 -1.44
N PHE A 54 13.74 -13.19 -2.55
CA PHE A 54 12.41 -12.74 -2.95
C PHE A 54 11.40 -13.90 -2.96
N PHE A 55 10.51 -13.90 -1.95
CA PHE A 55 9.41 -14.84 -1.84
C PHE A 55 8.14 -14.22 -2.43
N SER A 56 7.51 -14.88 -3.41
CA SER A 56 6.25 -14.43 -4.00
C SER A 56 5.22 -15.55 -3.97
N PHE A 57 4.24 -15.42 -3.08
CA PHE A 57 3.23 -16.44 -2.84
C PHE A 57 1.97 -16.21 -3.67
N TYR A 58 1.50 -17.26 -4.33
CA TYR A 58 0.21 -17.26 -5.01
C TYR A 58 -0.90 -17.57 -3.99
N ALA A 59 -1.85 -16.66 -3.83
CA ALA A 59 -3.11 -16.97 -3.15
C ALA A 59 -4.28 -16.26 -3.83
N SER A 60 -5.27 -17.05 -4.23
CA SER A 60 -6.49 -16.61 -4.90
C SER A 60 -7.71 -17.21 -4.21
N PRO A 61 -8.88 -16.54 -4.21
CA PRO A 61 -10.12 -17.15 -3.76
C PRO A 61 -10.32 -18.54 -4.39
N VAL A 62 -10.76 -19.48 -3.56
CA VAL A 62 -11.12 -20.83 -4.01
C VAL A 62 -12.28 -20.71 -4.99
N ARG A 63 -12.26 -21.53 -6.06
CA ARG A 63 -13.40 -21.58 -6.98
C ARG A 63 -14.62 -22.06 -6.20
N PRO A 64 -15.78 -21.39 -6.36
CA PRO A 64 -16.97 -21.83 -5.65
C PRO A 64 -17.37 -23.24 -6.09
N ASP A 65 -17.88 -24.01 -5.14
CA ASP A 65 -18.47 -25.32 -5.36
C ASP A 65 -19.76 -25.48 -4.53
N LYS A 66 -20.33 -26.69 -4.49
CA LYS A 66 -21.60 -26.95 -3.77
C LYS A 66 -21.52 -26.64 -2.27
N PHE A 67 -20.33 -26.68 -1.68
CA PHE A 67 -20.10 -26.52 -0.24
C PHE A 67 -19.35 -25.22 0.09
N THR A 68 -18.70 -24.61 -0.90
CA THR A 68 -17.88 -23.40 -0.74
C THR A 68 -18.47 -22.25 -1.55
N PRO A 69 -19.10 -21.24 -0.92
CA PRO A 69 -19.60 -20.07 -1.63
C PRO A 69 -18.44 -19.24 -2.20
N MET A 70 -18.73 -18.39 -3.19
CA MET A 70 -17.74 -17.50 -3.79
C MET A 70 -17.27 -16.47 -2.76
N GLU A 71 -15.95 -16.35 -2.55
CA GLU A 71 -15.33 -15.24 -1.82
C GLU A 71 -14.96 -14.15 -2.83
N ASP A 72 -15.79 -13.12 -2.93
CA ASP A 72 -15.61 -12.00 -3.86
C ASP A 72 -15.14 -10.71 -3.18
N SER A 73 -15.10 -10.69 -1.84
CA SER A 73 -14.74 -9.50 -1.08
C SER A 73 -13.23 -9.22 -1.07
N THR A 74 -12.40 -10.26 -1.21
CA THR A 74 -10.92 -10.18 -1.11
C THR A 74 -10.41 -9.55 0.19
N ARG A 75 -11.26 -9.45 1.22
CA ARG A 75 -10.98 -8.74 2.50
C ARG A 75 -9.82 -9.30 3.30
N THR A 76 -9.49 -10.58 3.09
CA THR A 76 -8.37 -11.27 3.75
C THR A 76 -7.03 -11.01 3.07
N ARG A 77 -7.00 -10.40 1.88
CA ARG A 77 -5.77 -10.21 1.09
C ARG A 77 -4.67 -9.50 1.85
N SER A 78 -5.01 -8.43 2.57
CA SER A 78 -4.06 -7.70 3.40
C SER A 78 -3.48 -8.56 4.52
N PHE A 79 -4.33 -9.34 5.20
CA PHE A 79 -3.88 -10.26 6.25
C PHE A 79 -2.98 -11.36 5.69
N MET A 80 -3.21 -11.82 4.46
CA MET A 80 -2.34 -12.81 3.82
C MET A 80 -0.91 -12.30 3.64
N PHE A 81 -0.67 -11.00 3.35
CA PHE A 81 0.71 -10.47 3.29
C PHE A 81 1.43 -10.66 4.63
N PHE A 82 0.77 -10.33 5.74
CA PHE A 82 1.31 -10.57 7.08
C PHE A 82 1.52 -12.05 7.34
N ALA A 83 0.52 -12.90 7.05
CA ALA A 83 0.59 -14.33 7.34
C ALA A 83 1.80 -15.00 6.69
N HIS A 84 2.07 -14.75 5.41
CA HIS A 84 3.24 -15.32 4.74
C HIS A 84 4.55 -14.87 5.39
N ALA A 85 4.67 -13.59 5.73
CA ALA A 85 5.89 -13.06 6.29
C ALA A 85 6.08 -13.48 7.76
N ILE A 86 5.00 -13.63 8.53
CA ILE A 86 4.99 -14.18 9.89
C ILE A 86 5.42 -15.64 9.85
N ILE A 87 4.90 -16.45 8.93
CA ILE A 87 5.32 -17.86 8.78
C ILE A 87 6.82 -17.94 8.51
N LEU A 88 7.33 -17.18 7.54
CA LEU A 88 8.77 -17.15 7.25
C LEU A 88 9.59 -16.66 8.44
N GLY A 89 9.19 -15.55 9.07
CA GLY A 89 9.88 -15.01 10.25
C GLY A 89 9.85 -15.98 11.44
N SER A 90 8.78 -16.75 11.62
CA SER A 90 8.68 -17.72 12.71
C SER A 90 9.58 -18.94 12.55
N ALA A 91 10.01 -19.23 11.31
CA ALA A 91 10.96 -20.29 11.02
C ALA A 91 12.42 -19.87 11.32
N ILE A 92 12.66 -18.59 11.62
CA ILE A 92 13.97 -18.06 11.98
C ILE A 92 14.08 -18.05 13.51
N ASP A 93 15.03 -18.78 14.09
CA ASP A 93 15.26 -18.78 15.55
C ASP A 93 16.06 -17.55 16.02
N ARG A 94 15.61 -16.36 15.64
CA ARG A 94 16.17 -15.07 16.09
C ARG A 94 15.08 -13.99 16.11
N ASP A 95 15.30 -12.95 16.91
CA ASP A 95 14.45 -11.77 16.88
C ASP A 95 14.42 -11.17 15.48
N THR A 96 13.23 -11.10 14.90
CA THR A 96 13.03 -10.73 13.49
C THR A 96 12.15 -9.49 13.40
N THR A 97 12.62 -8.45 12.71
CA THR A 97 11.80 -7.27 12.41
C THR A 97 11.08 -7.47 11.08
N LEU A 98 9.75 -7.42 11.12
CA LEU A 98 8.92 -7.36 9.93
C LEU A 98 8.70 -5.91 9.53
N TYR A 99 9.37 -5.47 8.45
CA TYR A 99 9.16 -4.15 7.88
C TYR A 99 7.90 -4.13 7.00
N ILE A 100 6.98 -3.19 7.25
CA ILE A 100 5.76 -2.99 6.47
C ILE A 100 5.69 -1.54 5.96
N PRO A 101 6.37 -1.23 4.84
CA PRO A 101 6.35 0.11 4.26
C PRO A 101 4.96 0.52 3.77
N GLU A 102 4.32 1.46 4.46
CA GLU A 102 3.10 2.14 4.02
C GLU A 102 3.06 3.55 4.60
N ASN A 103 2.78 4.55 3.77
CA ASN A 103 2.63 5.94 4.22
C ASN A 103 1.47 6.12 5.23
N GLY A 104 1.62 7.09 6.13
CA GLY A 104 0.67 7.37 7.22
C GLY A 104 -0.74 7.71 6.74
N LEU A 105 -0.88 8.50 5.67
CA LEU A 105 -2.19 8.89 5.14
C LEU A 105 -3.00 7.67 4.66
N ILE A 106 -2.37 6.73 3.94
CA ILE A 106 -3.00 5.47 3.53
C ILE A 106 -3.18 4.52 4.71
N SER A 107 -2.27 4.52 5.70
CA SER A 107 -2.45 3.74 6.94
C SER A 107 -3.73 4.14 7.68
N LEU A 108 -4.00 5.45 7.79
CA LEU A 108 -5.22 5.99 8.41
C LEU A 108 -6.45 5.73 7.54
N ASN A 109 -6.32 5.85 6.20
CA ASN A 109 -7.37 5.65 5.20
C ASN A 109 -8.70 6.31 5.58
N ILE A 110 -8.63 7.59 5.97
CA ILE A 110 -9.77 8.34 6.48
C ILE A 110 -10.83 8.45 5.39
N PRO A 111 -12.09 8.10 5.68
CA PRO A 111 -13.15 8.15 4.70
C PRO A 111 -13.45 9.62 4.35
N LEU A 112 -13.21 9.99 3.10
CA LEU A 112 -13.52 11.33 2.58
C LEU A 112 -15.03 11.62 2.52
N THR A 113 -15.85 10.58 2.53
CA THR A 113 -17.32 10.66 2.52
C THR A 113 -17.90 9.50 3.35
N ASN A 114 -19.10 9.68 3.89
CA ASN A 114 -19.78 8.64 4.69
C ASN A 114 -20.01 7.33 3.92
N THR A 115 -20.09 7.39 2.59
CA THR A 115 -20.23 6.22 1.70
C THR A 115 -19.01 5.29 1.71
N ARG A 116 -17.87 5.72 2.28
CA ARG A 116 -16.64 4.93 2.40
C ARG A 116 -16.37 4.41 3.81
N LEU A 117 -17.32 4.58 4.73
CA LEU A 117 -17.27 4.00 6.08
C LEU A 117 -17.39 2.47 6.03
N GLY A 118 -16.81 1.80 7.03
CA GLY A 118 -16.91 0.34 7.18
C GLY A 118 -15.84 -0.44 6.41
N SER A 119 -16.22 -1.61 5.88
CA SER A 119 -15.33 -2.59 5.22
C SER A 119 -14.89 -2.22 3.81
N SER A 120 -15.45 -1.14 3.24
CA SER A 120 -15.10 -0.64 1.90
C SER A 120 -13.73 0.05 1.84
N SER A 121 -13.08 0.27 2.98
CA SER A 121 -11.76 0.90 3.08
C SER A 121 -10.83 0.04 3.95
N THR A 122 -9.79 -0.54 3.34
CA THR A 122 -8.80 -1.38 4.03
C THR A 122 -7.87 -0.52 4.90
N ARG A 123 -7.75 -0.84 6.18
CA ARG A 123 -6.91 -0.14 7.17
C ARG A 123 -5.73 -1.01 7.62
N THR A 124 -5.00 -1.54 6.63
CA THR A 124 -4.01 -2.64 6.77
C THR A 124 -2.88 -2.33 7.75
N THR A 125 -2.41 -1.09 7.78
CA THR A 125 -1.29 -0.64 8.63
C THR A 125 -1.72 0.44 9.61
N HIS A 126 -3.03 0.57 9.85
CA HIS A 126 -3.55 1.48 10.88
C HIS A 126 -2.95 1.12 12.26
N PRO A 127 -2.55 2.10 13.10
CA PRO A 127 -1.90 1.84 14.39
C PRO A 127 -2.69 0.86 15.27
N TYR A 128 -4.01 1.01 15.33
CA TYR A 128 -4.88 0.07 16.04
C TYR A 128 -4.71 -1.38 15.58
N TYR A 129 -4.74 -1.62 14.27
CA TYR A 129 -4.60 -2.96 13.70
C TYR A 129 -3.20 -3.53 13.96
N MET A 130 -2.16 -2.73 13.72
CA MET A 130 -0.76 -3.12 13.94
C MET A 130 -0.50 -3.51 15.40
N ARG A 131 -1.06 -2.76 16.35
CA ARG A 131 -0.97 -3.07 17.78
C ARG A 131 -1.68 -4.38 18.13
N LEU A 132 -2.89 -4.61 17.62
CA LEU A 132 -3.61 -5.86 17.85
C LEU A 132 -2.87 -7.07 17.24
N LEU A 133 -2.31 -6.91 16.04
CA LEU A 133 -1.51 -7.96 15.41
C LEU A 133 -0.22 -8.23 16.19
N GLN A 134 0.48 -7.18 16.65
CA GLN A 134 1.67 -7.34 17.49
C GLN A 134 1.35 -8.07 18.80
N GLN A 135 0.24 -7.74 19.46
CA GLN A 135 -0.20 -8.44 20.67
C GLN A 135 -0.50 -9.92 20.40
N LEU A 136 -1.12 -10.23 19.25
CA LEU A 136 -1.36 -11.60 18.84
C LEU A 136 -0.03 -12.36 18.67
N LEU A 137 0.96 -11.77 18.01
CA LEU A 137 2.28 -12.41 17.83
C LEU A 137 2.97 -12.68 19.16
N ILE A 138 2.92 -11.73 20.11
CA ILE A 138 3.45 -11.89 21.46
C ILE A 138 2.76 -13.04 22.18
N ASN A 139 1.42 -13.10 22.13
CA ASN A 139 0.65 -14.16 22.78
C ASN A 139 0.91 -15.55 22.19
N LEU A 140 1.32 -15.63 20.91
CA LEU A 140 1.74 -16.86 20.25
C LEU A 140 3.21 -17.23 20.53
N GLY A 141 3.95 -16.40 21.27
CA GLY A 141 5.38 -16.62 21.57
C GLY A 141 6.31 -16.40 20.38
N LEU A 142 5.87 -15.67 19.35
CA LEU A 142 6.67 -15.42 18.16
C LEU A 142 7.61 -14.23 18.38
N LYS A 143 8.91 -14.43 18.11
CA LYS A 143 9.97 -13.41 18.19
C LYS A 143 9.96 -12.46 16.98
N ILE A 144 8.80 -11.86 16.70
CA ILE A 144 8.57 -11.00 15.53
C ILE A 144 8.08 -9.63 15.96
N GLN A 145 8.78 -8.58 15.55
CA GLN A 145 8.40 -7.19 15.77
C GLN A 145 7.90 -6.56 14.47
N LEU A 146 6.68 -6.02 14.48
CA LEU A 146 6.11 -5.28 13.37
C LEU A 146 6.64 -3.84 13.37
N HIS A 147 7.12 -3.36 12.22
CA HIS A 147 7.62 -2.01 12.09
C HIS A 147 7.18 -1.37 10.75
N ASN A 148 6.43 -0.27 10.81
CA ASN A 148 6.17 0.57 9.65
C ASN A 148 7.04 1.84 9.72
N PRO A 149 8.13 1.94 8.93
CA PRO A 149 9.04 3.08 8.99
C PRO A 149 8.43 4.39 8.46
N TYR A 150 7.28 4.33 7.78
CA TYR A 150 6.64 5.48 7.12
C TYR A 150 5.28 5.85 7.71
N GLN A 151 4.95 5.33 8.89
CA GLN A 151 3.67 5.60 9.57
C GLN A 151 3.40 7.09 9.84
N PHE A 152 4.45 7.91 9.91
CA PHE A 152 4.37 9.37 10.10
C PHE A 152 4.90 10.15 8.89
N LYS A 153 4.81 9.57 7.69
CA LYS A 153 5.16 10.26 6.45
C LYS A 153 4.03 10.20 5.45
N THR A 154 3.86 11.28 4.71
CA THR A 154 3.13 11.31 3.45
C THR A 154 3.93 10.58 2.36
N LYS A 155 3.23 10.15 1.31
CA LYS A 155 3.90 9.53 0.16
C LYS A 155 4.87 10.49 -0.55
N GLY A 156 4.59 11.80 -0.53
CA GLY A 156 5.48 12.81 -1.10
C GLY A 156 6.81 12.88 -0.33
N GLU A 157 6.74 12.96 1.00
CA GLU A 157 7.93 12.92 1.87
C GLU A 157 8.72 11.63 1.68
N MET A 158 8.05 10.47 1.55
CA MET A 158 8.73 9.21 1.24
C MET A 158 9.54 9.25 -0.06
N ILE A 159 9.03 9.90 -1.10
CA ILE A 159 9.76 10.02 -2.38
C ILE A 159 10.95 10.97 -2.23
N VAL A 160 10.76 12.12 -1.58
CA VAL A 160 11.80 13.15 -1.39
C VAL A 160 12.94 12.64 -0.51
N GLU A 161 12.62 11.87 0.53
CA GLU A 161 13.59 11.39 1.52
C GLU A 161 14.19 10.01 1.18
N CYS A 162 13.83 9.43 0.04
CA CYS A 162 14.33 8.13 -0.39
C CYS A 162 15.86 8.14 -0.49
N LYS A 163 16.50 7.05 -0.04
CA LYS A 163 17.97 6.95 0.06
C LYS A 163 18.69 6.83 -1.27
N ASP A 164 18.01 6.39 -2.32
CA ASP A 164 18.54 6.37 -3.69
C ASP A 164 17.53 7.07 -4.64
N PRO A 165 17.51 8.41 -4.65
CA PRO A 165 16.50 9.18 -5.38
C PRO A 165 16.67 9.06 -6.91
N ILE A 166 17.90 8.84 -7.39
CA ILE A 166 18.18 8.65 -8.83
C ILE A 166 17.57 7.32 -9.29
N PHE A 167 17.83 6.24 -8.55
CA PHE A 167 17.27 4.92 -8.86
C PHE A 167 15.76 4.89 -8.71
N LEU A 168 15.20 5.55 -7.67
CA LEU A 168 13.76 5.68 -7.50
C LEU A 168 13.13 6.38 -8.70
N LYS A 169 13.62 7.58 -9.06
CA LYS A 169 13.09 8.37 -10.18
C LYS A 169 13.11 7.60 -11.50
N ALA A 170 14.20 6.89 -11.78
CA ALA A 170 14.35 6.11 -13.01
C ALA A 170 13.40 4.89 -13.10
N ASN A 171 12.89 4.40 -11.97
CA ASN A 171 12.10 3.18 -11.90
C ASN A 171 10.69 3.38 -11.32
N ILE A 172 10.30 4.60 -10.96
CA ILE A 172 9.02 4.87 -10.28
C ILE A 172 7.82 4.45 -11.14
N SER A 173 7.91 4.56 -12.46
CA SER A 173 6.88 4.12 -13.42
C SER A 173 6.67 2.60 -13.42
N GLN A 174 7.64 1.82 -12.89
CA GLN A 174 7.58 0.37 -12.76
C GLN A 174 6.87 -0.11 -11.48
N THR A 175 6.24 0.80 -10.73
CA THR A 175 5.51 0.50 -9.49
C THR A 175 4.00 0.66 -9.66
N MET A 176 3.20 -0.09 -8.90
CA MET A 176 1.73 -0.08 -8.98
C MET A 176 1.09 0.37 -7.66
N SER A 177 0.38 1.49 -7.67
CA SER A 177 -0.38 1.98 -6.50
C SER A 177 -1.90 1.77 -6.65
N CYS A 178 -2.39 1.51 -7.86
CA CYS A 178 -3.82 1.45 -8.15
C CYS A 178 -4.53 0.31 -7.40
N SER A 179 -5.70 0.58 -6.82
CA SER A 179 -6.58 -0.48 -6.27
C SER A 179 -7.21 -1.35 -7.35
N HIS A 180 -7.20 -0.87 -8.60
CA HIS A 180 -7.94 -1.46 -9.73
C HIS A 180 -7.05 -1.61 -10.98
N PRO A 181 -5.90 -2.30 -10.88
CA PRO A 181 -4.94 -2.37 -11.98
C PRO A 181 -5.51 -3.10 -13.21
N ASP A 182 -6.38 -4.09 -12.99
CA ASP A 182 -6.93 -4.98 -14.01
C ASP A 182 -8.21 -4.47 -14.69
N LEU A 183 -8.81 -3.36 -14.25
CA LEU A 183 -10.12 -2.92 -14.79
C LEU A 183 -10.06 -2.53 -16.28
N GLY A 184 -8.88 -2.20 -16.81
CA GLY A 184 -8.69 -1.93 -18.24
C GLY A 184 -9.15 -3.07 -19.15
N ARG A 185 -9.16 -4.32 -18.64
CA ARG A 185 -9.57 -5.51 -19.39
C ARG A 185 -11.01 -5.44 -19.93
N TYR A 186 -11.90 -4.74 -19.21
CA TYR A 186 -13.29 -4.56 -19.62
C TYR A 186 -13.45 -3.56 -20.78
N SER A 187 -12.39 -2.82 -21.09
CA SER A 187 -12.32 -1.86 -22.19
C SER A 187 -11.31 -2.29 -23.27
N GLY A 188 -10.89 -3.56 -23.27
CA GLY A 188 -9.95 -4.11 -24.25
C GLY A 188 -8.46 -3.85 -23.94
N ASP A 189 -8.14 -3.15 -22.86
CA ASP A 189 -6.74 -3.00 -22.41
C ASP A 189 -6.32 -4.27 -21.65
N ALA A 190 -5.55 -5.11 -22.32
CA ALA A 190 -5.06 -6.36 -21.77
C ALA A 190 -3.96 -6.17 -20.71
N ASN A 191 -3.36 -4.98 -20.63
CA ASN A 191 -2.24 -4.71 -19.75
C ASN A 191 -2.70 -4.05 -18.45
N PRO A 192 -2.16 -4.49 -17.31
CA PRO A 192 -2.34 -3.78 -16.06
C PRO A 192 -1.84 -2.33 -16.15
N SER A 193 -2.64 -1.38 -15.69
CA SER A 193 -2.29 0.04 -15.70
C SER A 193 -2.99 0.79 -14.57
N HIS A 194 -2.52 2.00 -14.24
CA HIS A 194 -3.16 2.82 -13.22
C HIS A 194 -4.48 3.38 -13.76
N CYS A 195 -5.55 3.37 -12.95
CA CYS A 195 -6.82 3.93 -13.41
C CYS A 195 -6.82 5.46 -13.48
N GLY A 196 -5.92 6.14 -12.74
CA GLY A 196 -5.82 7.60 -12.70
C GLY A 196 -6.78 8.32 -11.74
N ASN A 197 -7.84 7.65 -11.28
CA ASN A 197 -8.93 8.29 -10.54
C ASN A 197 -9.29 7.67 -9.17
N CYS A 198 -8.72 6.52 -8.78
CA CYS A 198 -8.92 5.98 -7.43
C CYS A 198 -8.04 6.69 -6.40
N LEU A 199 -8.40 6.63 -5.11
CA LEU A 199 -7.69 7.35 -4.05
C LEU A 199 -6.15 7.10 -4.07
N PRO A 200 -5.65 5.85 -4.14
CA PRO A 200 -4.21 5.62 -4.26
C PRO A 200 -3.56 6.19 -5.52
N CYS A 201 -4.28 6.27 -6.65
CA CYS A 201 -3.77 6.91 -7.87
C CYS A 201 -3.66 8.43 -7.69
N ILE A 202 -4.62 9.06 -7.02
CA ILE A 202 -4.57 10.52 -6.75
C ILE A 202 -3.42 10.84 -5.80
N ILE A 203 -3.28 10.09 -4.70
CA ILE A 203 -2.17 10.27 -3.76
C ILE A 203 -0.82 10.03 -4.45
N ARG A 204 -0.73 9.02 -5.32
CA ARG A 204 0.47 8.79 -6.14
C ARG A 204 0.79 10.00 -7.02
N ARG A 205 -0.18 10.48 -7.79
CA ARG A 205 0.00 11.64 -8.69
C ARG A 205 0.47 12.87 -7.93
N SER A 206 -0.21 13.22 -6.83
CA SER A 206 0.18 14.35 -6.00
C SER A 206 1.57 14.19 -5.40
N ALA A 207 1.96 12.97 -4.98
CA ALA A 207 3.26 12.71 -4.39
C ALA A 207 4.39 12.81 -5.42
N ILE A 208 4.19 12.28 -6.63
CA ILE A 208 5.17 12.37 -7.72
C ILE A 208 5.29 13.81 -8.23
N GLU A 209 4.17 14.51 -8.36
CA GLU A 209 4.15 15.92 -8.74
C GLU A 209 4.89 16.79 -7.71
N TYR A 210 4.63 16.57 -6.42
CA TYR A 210 5.34 17.26 -5.34
C TYR A 210 6.85 17.04 -5.39
N ALA A 211 7.29 15.79 -5.63
CA ALA A 211 8.71 15.45 -5.60
C ALA A 211 9.48 15.79 -6.88
N TYR A 212 8.85 15.64 -8.05
CA TYR A 212 9.53 15.69 -9.36
C TYR A 212 8.94 16.70 -10.34
N GLN A 213 7.81 17.34 -10.02
CA GLN A 213 7.08 18.30 -10.88
C GLN A 213 6.69 17.73 -12.27
N ASN A 214 6.71 16.39 -12.40
CA ASN A 214 6.38 15.68 -13.63
C ASN A 214 6.08 14.22 -13.31
N ASP A 215 4.81 13.81 -13.41
CA ASP A 215 4.40 12.41 -13.34
C ASP A 215 4.17 11.81 -14.73
N GLU A 216 5.16 11.05 -15.19
CA GLU A 216 5.12 10.34 -16.48
C GLU A 216 4.44 8.96 -16.41
N SER A 217 3.81 8.61 -15.28
CA SER A 217 3.10 7.33 -15.16
C SER A 217 1.91 7.27 -16.12
N ASN A 218 1.64 6.09 -16.69
CA ASN A 218 0.47 5.89 -17.54
C ASN A 218 -0.82 5.74 -16.72
N TYR A 219 -1.81 6.60 -16.98
CA TYR A 219 -3.11 6.60 -16.32
C TYR A 219 -4.24 6.52 -17.35
N ARG A 220 -5.11 5.52 -17.21
CA ARG A 220 -6.25 5.32 -18.14
C ARG A 220 -7.24 6.47 -18.15
N ASP A 221 -7.51 7.07 -16.99
CA ASP A 221 -8.47 8.17 -16.86
C ASP A 221 -7.99 9.19 -15.82
N LYS A 222 -6.94 9.94 -16.18
CA LYS A 222 -6.35 10.98 -15.32
C LYS A 222 -7.27 12.21 -15.13
N ASP A 223 -8.14 12.46 -16.11
CA ASP A 223 -8.99 13.65 -16.19
C ASP A 223 -10.46 13.36 -15.79
N PHE A 224 -10.71 12.19 -15.21
CA PHE A 224 -12.02 11.77 -14.68
C PHE A 224 -13.16 11.85 -15.71
N GLN A 225 -12.93 11.37 -16.93
CA GLN A 225 -13.88 11.41 -18.03
C GLN A 225 -14.94 10.30 -17.94
N LEU A 226 -14.59 9.14 -17.38
CA LEU A 226 -15.51 8.01 -17.24
C LEU A 226 -16.55 8.26 -16.15
N LYS A 227 -17.75 7.69 -16.30
CA LYS A 227 -18.87 7.90 -15.35
C LYS A 227 -18.47 7.65 -13.89
N GLY A 228 -17.89 6.49 -13.58
CA GLY A 228 -17.45 6.16 -12.22
C GLY A 228 -16.30 7.04 -11.71
N ALA A 229 -15.45 7.55 -12.62
CA ALA A 229 -14.40 8.48 -12.25
C ALA A 229 -14.98 9.85 -11.85
N LYS A 230 -16.00 10.35 -12.56
CA LYS A 230 -16.70 11.59 -12.18
C LYS A 230 -17.27 11.53 -10.77
N ASP A 231 -17.79 10.38 -10.36
CA ASP A 231 -18.30 10.18 -8.99
C ASP A 231 -17.18 10.14 -7.95
N ASN A 232 -16.03 9.55 -8.28
CA ASN A 232 -14.81 9.64 -7.44
C ASN A 232 -14.37 11.11 -7.28
N LEU A 233 -14.31 11.88 -8.37
CA LEU A 233 -13.92 13.29 -8.34
C LEU A 233 -14.86 14.12 -7.47
N ARG A 234 -16.17 13.92 -7.60
CA ARG A 234 -17.17 14.58 -6.74
C ARG A 234 -16.94 14.23 -5.28
N SER A 235 -16.71 12.96 -4.97
CA SER A 235 -16.43 12.50 -3.61
C SER A 235 -15.18 13.14 -3.02
N PHE A 236 -14.11 13.27 -3.82
CA PHE A 236 -12.89 13.97 -3.40
C PHE A 236 -13.12 15.46 -3.17
N LYS A 237 -13.85 16.14 -4.07
CA LYS A 237 -14.17 17.56 -3.90
C LYS A 237 -15.00 17.80 -2.65
N LEU A 238 -16.01 16.96 -2.39
CA LEU A 238 -16.79 17.02 -1.16
C LEU A 238 -15.91 16.83 0.07
N GLY A 239 -15.05 15.79 0.09
CA GLY A 239 -14.15 15.56 1.22
C GLY A 239 -13.18 16.71 1.47
N VAL A 240 -12.67 17.37 0.42
CA VAL A 240 -11.82 18.57 0.56
C VAL A 240 -12.63 19.76 1.05
N MET A 241 -13.84 19.99 0.54
CA MET A 241 -14.72 21.06 1.01
C MET A 241 -15.09 20.86 2.48
N ASP A 242 -15.40 19.62 2.88
CA ASP A 242 -15.67 19.27 4.27
C ASP A 242 -14.43 19.49 5.12
N TYR A 243 -13.23 19.06 4.69
CA TYR A 243 -11.98 19.32 5.41
C TYR A 243 -11.70 20.82 5.61
N VAL A 244 -11.82 21.62 4.55
CA VAL A 244 -11.54 23.07 4.59
C VAL A 244 -12.62 23.84 5.36
N GLY A 245 -13.88 23.42 5.25
CA GLY A 245 -15.02 24.08 5.90
C GLY A 245 -15.28 23.60 7.33
N SER A 246 -14.78 22.42 7.70
CA SER A 246 -14.92 21.85 9.03
C SER A 246 -13.98 22.56 10.01
N LYS A 247 -14.51 22.85 11.20
CA LYS A 247 -13.71 23.24 12.38
C LYS A 247 -13.39 22.04 13.26
N ILE A 248 -13.71 20.82 12.81
CA ILE A 248 -13.45 19.60 13.57
C ILE A 248 -11.95 19.38 13.60
N ASP A 249 -11.46 19.18 14.82
CA ASP A 249 -10.07 18.92 15.10
C ASP A 249 -9.54 17.69 14.32
N ALA A 250 -8.32 17.80 13.80
CA ALA A 250 -7.68 16.72 13.05
C ALA A 250 -7.62 15.43 13.89
N ALA A 251 -7.36 15.54 15.19
CA ALA A 251 -7.23 14.40 16.10
C ALA A 251 -8.57 13.67 16.32
N LEU A 252 -9.70 14.38 16.25
CA LEU A 252 -11.03 13.75 16.23
C LEU A 252 -11.29 13.07 14.88
N THR A 253 -10.90 13.72 13.79
CA THR A 253 -11.18 13.24 12.43
C THR A 253 -10.44 11.95 12.12
N ILE A 254 -9.15 11.86 12.44
CA ILE A 254 -8.35 10.66 12.19
C ILE A 254 -8.85 9.44 12.99
N GLN A 255 -9.51 9.67 14.13
CA GLN A 255 -10.06 8.61 14.97
C GLN A 255 -11.35 7.98 14.44
N ILE A 256 -11.99 8.59 13.43
CA ILE A 256 -13.13 7.97 12.71
C ILE A 256 -12.70 6.62 12.09
N SER A 257 -11.43 6.49 11.72
CA SER A 257 -10.84 5.28 11.17
C SER A 257 -10.44 4.23 12.21
N GLY A 258 -10.55 4.54 13.50
CA GLY A 258 -10.20 3.64 14.60
C GLY A 258 -9.41 4.37 15.69
N PRO A 259 -9.34 3.81 16.90
CA PRO A 259 -8.72 4.49 18.01
C PRO A 259 -7.20 4.56 17.83
N ILE A 260 -6.63 5.74 18.07
CA ILE A 260 -5.20 6.03 18.05
C ILE A 260 -4.82 6.44 19.46
N VAL A 261 -4.05 5.60 20.13
CA VAL A 261 -3.72 5.77 21.56
C VAL A 261 -2.34 6.38 21.78
N ASP A 262 -1.45 6.31 20.78
CA ASP A 262 -0.07 6.81 20.83
C ASP A 262 0.24 7.63 19.58
N ASN A 263 1.17 8.59 19.70
CA ASN A 263 1.67 9.42 18.60
C ASN A 263 0.58 10.16 17.82
N LEU A 264 -0.50 10.58 18.50
CA LEU A 264 -1.65 11.21 17.88
C LEU A 264 -1.27 12.44 17.04
N ASP A 265 -0.44 13.33 17.58
CA ASP A 265 0.02 14.54 16.88
C ASP A 265 0.80 14.21 15.60
N ASN A 266 1.63 13.16 15.62
CA ASN A 266 2.37 12.72 14.44
C ASN A 266 1.43 12.16 13.36
N TYR A 267 0.33 11.51 13.74
CA TYR A 267 -0.70 11.07 12.80
C TYR A 267 -1.56 12.24 12.29
N CYS A 268 -1.80 13.26 13.11
CA CYS A 268 -2.44 14.50 12.67
C CYS A 268 -1.60 15.22 11.61
N ASN A 269 -0.27 15.24 11.76
CA ASN A 269 0.63 15.93 10.82
C ASN A 269 0.64 15.33 9.40
N VAL A 270 0.22 14.07 9.24
CA VAL A 270 0.13 13.41 7.92
C VAL A 270 -1.29 13.40 7.33
N TYR A 271 -2.27 13.98 8.04
CA TYR A 271 -3.66 14.13 7.59
C TYR A 271 -3.90 15.50 6.96
#